data_AF-A0A1X7V2K2-F1
#
_entry.id   AF-A0A1X7V2K2-F1
#
_cell.length_a   1.000
_cell.length_b   1.000
_cell.length_c   1.000
_cell.angle_alpha   90.00
_cell.angle_beta   90.00
_cell.angle_gamma   90.00
#
_symmetry.space_group_name_H-M   'P 1'
#
loop_
_entity.id
_entity.type
_entity.pdbx_description
1 polymer ?
#
loop_
_entity_poly.entity_id
_entity_poly.type
_entity_poly.pdbx_seq_one_letter_code
_entity_poly.pdbx_strand_id
1 'polypeptide(L)'
;MEARLEQYSSLFSSMIDLIPPNYYLCKEEEFIQSNKYFHKTKKRKEISKESLIKAKKSRLDPSERKTVEEIKREMEEEKMETEKDEGESNEVSESSLKLNLESIESVPLSELRERLSLKIKDCQFKRKMKEPATKTKKGKGKESDKKVKKKKKDKEGKVEDRKSISQTLKPPKTETESGQVLFNKFEFRNLESSNEPRQKKKRKKESTEQLLVKAKERERKLCDLTETDPEKGKELKEKIKWRQAMMKAQGVKEKTDSQLLEKTLKKEKKLKEKSQKKWKERLESQKEVKEKKQAKRQKHIKERIDAKKAKNSKKKRPKGMKKVVLRS
;
A
#
# COMPACT_ATOMS: atom_id res chain seq x y z
N MET A 1 -8.96 -41.49 -42.17
CA MET A 1 -9.55 -40.43 -41.31
C MET A 1 -8.53 -39.90 -40.31
N GLU A 2 -7.76 -40.78 -39.67
CA GLU A 2 -6.72 -40.44 -38.69
C GLU A 2 -5.66 -39.48 -39.22
N ALA A 3 -5.05 -39.75 -40.38
CA ALA A 3 -4.06 -38.86 -41.00
C ALA A 3 -4.57 -37.41 -41.22
N ARG A 4 -5.87 -37.24 -41.48
CA ARG A 4 -6.48 -35.91 -41.64
C ARG A 4 -6.63 -35.20 -40.29
N LEU A 5 -6.94 -35.95 -39.23
CA LEU A 5 -7.01 -35.41 -37.87
C LEU A 5 -5.62 -34.98 -37.38
N GLU A 6 -4.58 -35.77 -37.68
CA GLU A 6 -3.18 -35.42 -37.38
C GLU A 6 -2.71 -34.17 -38.13
N GLN A 7 -3.13 -34.02 -39.39
CA GLN A 7 -2.90 -32.79 -40.15
C GLN A 7 -3.60 -31.59 -39.52
N TYR A 8 -4.86 -31.74 -39.08
CA TYR A 8 -5.56 -30.67 -38.38
C TYR A 8 -4.93 -30.34 -37.03
N SER A 9 -4.52 -31.33 -36.23
CA SER A 9 -3.87 -31.07 -34.94
C SER A 9 -2.56 -30.31 -35.15
N SER A 10 -1.73 -30.73 -36.11
CA SER A 10 -0.48 -30.02 -36.40
C SER A 10 -0.71 -28.57 -36.86
N LEU A 11 -1.74 -28.34 -37.69
CA LEU A 11 -2.17 -27.01 -38.12
C LEU A 11 -2.70 -26.16 -36.95
N PHE A 12 -3.49 -26.73 -36.04
CA PHE A 12 -3.96 -26.02 -34.85
C PHE A 12 -2.82 -25.66 -33.90
N SER A 13 -1.88 -26.56 -33.65
CA SER A 13 -0.68 -26.29 -32.84
C SER A 13 0.13 -25.14 -33.45
N SER A 14 0.35 -25.16 -34.78
CA SER A 14 1.02 -24.06 -35.48
C SER A 14 0.30 -22.72 -35.36
N MET A 15 -1.04 -22.71 -35.35
CA MET A 15 -1.83 -21.49 -35.14
C MET A 15 -1.73 -20.97 -33.70
N ILE A 16 -1.72 -21.87 -32.72
CA ILE A 16 -1.59 -21.51 -31.30
C ILE A 16 -0.21 -20.88 -31.04
N ASP A 17 0.83 -21.36 -31.71
CA ASP A 17 2.20 -20.87 -31.56
C ASP A 17 2.43 -19.47 -32.15
N LEU A 18 1.57 -19.00 -33.06
CA LEU A 18 1.62 -17.63 -33.57
C LEU A 18 1.28 -16.58 -32.49
N ILE A 19 0.61 -16.99 -31.41
CA ILE A 19 0.19 -16.11 -30.32
C ILE A 19 1.15 -16.33 -29.13
N PRO A 20 1.70 -15.25 -28.53
CA PRO A 20 2.65 -15.40 -27.45
C PRO A 20 2.10 -16.24 -26.27
N PRO A 21 2.87 -17.21 -25.73
CA PRO A 21 2.40 -18.11 -24.69
C PRO A 21 1.89 -17.42 -23.41
N ASN A 22 2.38 -16.20 -23.13
CA ASN A 22 1.97 -15.40 -21.96
C ASN A 22 0.45 -15.08 -21.93
N TYR A 23 -0.25 -15.14 -23.06
CA TYR A 23 -1.69 -14.89 -23.11
C TYR A 23 -2.53 -16.12 -22.77
N TYR A 24 -2.00 -17.31 -22.97
CA TYR A 24 -2.66 -18.57 -22.61
C TYR A 24 -2.27 -19.05 -21.21
N LEU A 25 -1.00 -18.84 -20.85
CA LEU A 25 -0.43 -19.30 -19.59
C LEU A 25 -0.28 -18.12 -18.65
N CYS A 26 -1.18 -18.02 -17.67
CA CYS A 26 -1.10 -17.01 -16.63
C CYS A 26 0.05 -17.35 -15.68
N LYS A 27 1.23 -16.73 -15.88
CA LYS A 27 2.35 -16.87 -14.97
C LYS A 27 1.93 -16.35 -13.58
N GLU A 28 1.80 -17.26 -12.62
CA GLU A 28 1.36 -16.93 -11.25
C GLU A 28 2.19 -15.81 -10.62
N GLU A 29 3.48 -15.74 -10.95
CA GLU A 29 4.38 -14.69 -10.48
C GLU A 29 3.95 -13.28 -10.90
N GLU A 30 3.45 -13.10 -12.13
CA GLU A 30 2.97 -11.81 -12.63
C GLU A 30 1.58 -11.46 -12.07
N PHE A 31 0.73 -12.47 -11.86
CA PHE A 31 -0.58 -12.30 -11.21
C PHE A 31 -0.42 -11.85 -9.75
N ILE A 32 0.50 -12.46 -9.00
CA ILE A 32 0.80 -12.09 -7.61
C ILE A 32 1.43 -10.70 -7.53
N GLN A 33 2.26 -10.32 -8.50
CA GLN A 33 2.89 -8.99 -8.55
C GLN A 33 1.92 -7.86 -8.93
N SER A 34 0.97 -8.13 -9.83
CA SER A 34 0.00 -7.14 -10.32
C SER A 34 -1.19 -6.94 -9.37
N ASN A 35 -1.51 -7.92 -8.53
CA ASN A 35 -2.60 -7.80 -7.57
C ASN A 35 -2.23 -6.91 -6.38
N LYS A 36 -2.75 -5.68 -6.40
CA LYS A 36 -2.60 -4.64 -5.35
C LYS A 36 -2.96 -5.10 -3.93
N TYR A 37 -3.68 -6.21 -3.81
CA TYR A 37 -4.19 -6.75 -2.55
C TYR A 37 -3.30 -7.86 -1.95
N PHE A 38 -2.30 -8.38 -2.66
CA PHE A 38 -1.46 -9.53 -2.24
C PHE A 38 -0.07 -9.14 -1.69
N HIS A 39 0.08 -7.96 -1.08
CA HIS A 39 1.40 -7.46 -0.65
C HIS A 39 1.93 -8.00 0.70
N LYS A 40 1.35 -9.05 1.30
CA LYS A 40 1.64 -9.37 2.72
C LYS A 40 1.96 -10.82 3.10
N THR A 41 1.84 -11.81 2.20
CA THR A 41 1.90 -13.22 2.62
C THR A 41 3.13 -14.02 2.18
N LYS A 42 3.92 -13.57 1.20
CA LYS A 42 5.20 -14.21 0.84
C LYS A 42 6.34 -13.20 0.91
N LYS A 43 7.40 -13.53 1.67
CA LYS A 43 8.67 -12.79 1.65
C LYS A 43 9.11 -12.70 0.19
N ARG A 44 9.30 -11.48 -0.35
CA ARG A 44 9.92 -11.29 -1.67
C ARG A 44 11.30 -11.94 -1.59
N LYS A 45 11.48 -13.08 -2.26
CA LYS A 45 12.82 -13.64 -2.49
C LYS A 45 13.62 -12.53 -3.18
N GLU A 46 14.74 -12.13 -2.60
CA GLU A 46 15.61 -11.12 -3.20
C GLU A 46 16.19 -11.72 -4.48
N ILE A 47 15.57 -11.37 -5.62
CA ILE A 47 16.03 -11.81 -6.92
C ILE A 47 17.41 -11.19 -7.13
N SER A 48 18.45 -12.02 -7.25
CA SER A 48 19.81 -11.54 -7.44
C SER A 48 19.89 -10.74 -8.75
N LYS A 49 20.75 -9.73 -8.80
CA LYS A 49 20.92 -8.94 -10.03
C LYS A 49 21.34 -9.83 -11.20
N GLU A 50 22.08 -10.89 -10.91
CA GLU A 50 22.53 -11.90 -11.86
C GLU A 50 21.36 -12.71 -12.42
N SER A 51 20.39 -13.14 -11.60
CA SER A 51 19.21 -13.85 -12.10
C SER A 51 18.29 -12.93 -12.92
N LEU A 52 18.20 -11.64 -12.58
CA LEU A 52 17.52 -10.64 -13.40
C LEU A 52 18.18 -10.42 -14.76
N ILE A 53 19.52 -10.39 -14.81
CA ILE A 53 20.27 -10.26 -16.06
C ILE A 53 20.12 -11.53 -16.89
N LYS A 54 20.20 -12.71 -16.28
CA LYS A 54 19.99 -14.01 -16.94
C LYS A 54 18.59 -14.12 -17.53
N ALA A 55 17.55 -13.74 -16.78
CA ALA A 55 16.16 -13.75 -17.26
C ALA A 55 15.89 -12.75 -18.40
N LYS A 56 16.63 -11.64 -18.43
CA LYS A 56 16.56 -10.68 -19.55
C LYS A 56 17.29 -11.19 -20.79
N LYS A 57 18.40 -11.92 -20.59
CA LYS A 57 19.16 -12.55 -21.66
C LYS A 57 18.35 -13.66 -22.33
N SER A 58 17.79 -14.58 -21.53
CA SER A 58 16.93 -15.67 -22.03
C SER A 58 15.70 -15.17 -22.80
N ARG A 59 15.08 -14.07 -22.34
CA ARG A 59 13.96 -13.44 -23.05
C ARG A 59 14.34 -12.94 -24.46
N LEU A 60 15.61 -12.64 -24.70
CA LEU A 60 16.09 -12.06 -25.94
C LEU A 60 16.74 -13.08 -26.89
N ASP A 61 16.94 -14.32 -26.44
CA ASP A 61 17.57 -15.39 -27.21
C ASP A 61 16.52 -16.15 -28.04
N PRO A 62 16.58 -16.13 -29.40
CA PRO A 62 15.60 -16.81 -30.26
C PRO A 62 15.56 -18.33 -30.08
N SER A 63 16.69 -18.94 -29.71
CA SER A 63 16.81 -20.38 -29.48
C SER A 63 16.13 -20.87 -28.20
N GLU A 64 15.83 -19.97 -27.26
CA GLU A 64 15.16 -20.30 -26.00
C GLU A 64 13.63 -20.06 -26.06
N ARG A 65 13.08 -19.77 -27.25
CA ARG A 65 11.63 -19.61 -27.44
C ARG A 65 10.95 -20.97 -27.46
N LYS A 66 10.07 -21.22 -26.48
CA LYS A 66 9.30 -22.46 -26.34
C LYS A 66 7.85 -22.28 -26.82
N THR A 67 7.27 -23.33 -27.38
CA THR A 67 5.86 -23.38 -27.80
C THR A 67 4.91 -23.48 -26.60
N VAL A 68 3.62 -23.21 -26.81
CA VAL A 68 2.63 -23.29 -25.71
C VAL A 68 2.52 -24.74 -25.18
N GLU A 69 2.65 -25.72 -26.06
CA GLU A 69 2.59 -27.14 -25.73
C GLU A 69 3.83 -27.61 -24.99
N GLU A 70 5.03 -27.19 -25.40
CA GLU A 70 6.28 -27.46 -24.69
C GLU A 70 6.25 -26.89 -23.27
N ILE A 71 5.78 -25.64 -23.10
CA ILE A 71 5.69 -25.04 -21.76
C ILE A 71 4.69 -25.80 -20.89
N LYS A 72 3.55 -26.26 -21.44
CA LYS A 72 2.61 -27.09 -20.67
C LYS A 72 3.24 -28.41 -20.24
N ARG A 73 3.99 -29.06 -21.14
CA ARG A 73 4.69 -30.32 -20.85
C ARG A 73 5.76 -30.14 -19.79
N GLU A 74 6.59 -29.09 -19.88
CA GLU A 74 7.59 -28.77 -18.86
C GLU A 74 6.94 -28.45 -17.51
N MET A 75 5.84 -27.70 -17.49
CA MET A 75 5.10 -27.43 -16.25
C MET A 75 4.46 -28.68 -15.63
N GLU A 76 4.20 -29.71 -16.43
CA GLU A 76 3.65 -30.99 -15.99
C GLU A 76 4.76 -31.93 -15.51
N GLU A 77 5.91 -31.94 -16.21
CA GLU A 77 7.13 -32.62 -15.79
C GLU A 77 7.66 -32.05 -14.45
N GLU A 78 7.75 -30.73 -14.31
CA GLU A 78 8.15 -30.07 -13.05
C GLU A 78 7.19 -30.42 -11.90
N LYS A 79 5.89 -30.50 -12.16
CA LYS A 79 4.90 -30.93 -11.14
C LYS A 79 5.12 -32.37 -10.73
N MET A 80 5.30 -33.27 -11.70
CA MET A 80 5.54 -34.69 -11.45
C MET A 80 6.86 -34.94 -10.74
N GLU A 81 7.87 -34.08 -10.92
CA GLU A 81 9.11 -34.10 -10.16
C GLU A 81 8.89 -33.62 -8.71
N THR A 82 8.15 -32.52 -8.50
CA THR A 82 7.85 -32.03 -7.14
C THR A 82 6.97 -32.98 -6.32
N GLU A 83 6.06 -33.71 -6.97
CA GLU A 83 5.20 -34.70 -6.31
C GLU A 83 5.96 -35.99 -5.94
N LYS A 84 7.13 -36.26 -6.55
CA LYS A 84 7.99 -37.40 -6.19
C LYS A 84 8.94 -37.09 -5.03
N ASP A 85 9.27 -35.81 -4.80
CA ASP A 85 10.19 -35.38 -3.73
C ASP A 85 9.49 -35.08 -2.39
N GLU A 86 8.17 -34.89 -2.36
CA GLU A 86 7.42 -34.63 -1.11
C GLU A 86 6.74 -35.90 -0.58
N GLY A 87 7.53 -36.70 0.14
CA GLY A 87 7.02 -37.75 1.04
C GLY A 87 6.27 -37.17 2.25
N GLU A 88 4.98 -37.49 2.33
CA GLU A 88 4.12 -37.62 3.52
C GLU A 88 4.28 -36.56 4.64
N SER A 89 3.50 -35.47 4.58
CA SER A 89 2.89 -34.88 5.78
C SER A 89 1.62 -34.08 5.45
N ASN A 90 0.56 -34.37 6.20
CA ASN A 90 -0.80 -33.85 6.04
C ASN A 90 -1.01 -32.63 6.97
N GLU A 91 -1.50 -31.49 6.44
CA GLU A 91 -2.72 -30.78 6.89
C GLU A 91 -2.84 -29.29 6.40
N VAL A 92 -3.80 -29.10 5.49
CA VAL A 92 -4.91 -28.10 5.41
C VAL A 92 -4.69 -26.56 5.30
N SER A 93 -5.34 -26.03 4.24
CA SER A 93 -5.80 -24.65 3.91
C SER A 93 -4.82 -23.76 3.10
N GLU A 94 -5.19 -23.10 1.99
CA GLU A 94 -6.50 -22.64 1.53
C GLU A 94 -6.47 -22.33 0.01
N SER A 95 -7.45 -22.87 -0.74
CA SER A 95 -8.04 -22.41 -2.00
C SER A 95 -7.15 -21.79 -3.09
N SER A 96 -6.54 -22.64 -3.92
CA SER A 96 -6.29 -22.32 -5.33
C SER A 96 -7.24 -23.17 -6.18
N LEU A 97 -7.83 -22.56 -7.21
CA LEU A 97 -8.82 -23.17 -8.09
C LEU A 97 -8.21 -24.39 -8.80
N LYS A 98 -8.45 -25.58 -8.23
CA LYS A 98 -8.19 -26.87 -8.86
C LYS A 98 -9.17 -27.00 -10.03
N LEU A 99 -8.69 -26.78 -11.25
CA LEU A 99 -9.30 -27.40 -12.41
C LEU A 99 -8.74 -28.82 -12.47
N ASN A 100 -9.43 -29.76 -11.83
CA ASN A 100 -9.28 -31.18 -12.14
C ASN A 100 -9.65 -31.33 -13.62
N LEU A 101 -8.65 -31.56 -14.46
CA LEU A 101 -8.84 -32.15 -15.78
C LEU A 101 -8.22 -33.54 -15.77
N GLU A 102 -8.47 -34.32 -14.72
CA GLU A 102 -8.62 -35.76 -14.85
C GLU A 102 -9.75 -36.00 -15.87
N SER A 103 -9.60 -37.01 -16.72
CA SER A 103 -10.61 -37.46 -17.67
C SER A 103 -11.98 -37.57 -16.98
N ILE A 104 -12.84 -36.58 -17.20
CA ILE A 104 -14.23 -36.64 -16.74
C ILE A 104 -14.90 -37.68 -17.64
N GLU A 105 -14.98 -38.92 -17.17
CA GLU A 105 -15.98 -39.84 -17.65
C GLU A 105 -17.33 -39.11 -17.60
N SER A 106 -17.99 -39.01 -18.75
CA SER A 106 -19.15 -38.14 -18.93
C SER A 106 -20.30 -38.60 -18.03
N VAL A 107 -20.45 -37.94 -16.88
CA VAL A 107 -21.60 -38.14 -15.99
C VAL A 107 -22.90 -37.94 -16.80
N PRO A 108 -23.87 -38.85 -16.70
CA PRO A 108 -25.08 -38.79 -17.50
C PRO A 108 -25.83 -37.47 -17.26
N LEU A 109 -26.35 -36.87 -18.33
CA LEU A 109 -26.99 -35.54 -18.32
C LEU A 109 -28.14 -35.42 -17.30
N SER A 110 -28.81 -36.52 -16.97
CA SER A 110 -29.88 -36.58 -15.97
C SER A 110 -29.39 -36.19 -14.58
N GLU A 111 -28.27 -36.75 -14.13
CA GLU A 111 -27.71 -36.50 -12.80
C GLU A 111 -27.24 -35.04 -12.66
N LEU A 112 -26.69 -34.47 -13.75
CA LEU A 112 -26.32 -33.06 -13.79
C LEU A 112 -27.55 -32.13 -13.68
N ARG A 113 -28.65 -32.49 -14.34
CA ARG A 113 -29.92 -31.75 -14.27
C ARG A 113 -30.52 -31.81 -12.87
N GLU A 114 -30.50 -32.97 -12.22
CA GLU A 114 -31.00 -33.14 -10.86
C GLU A 114 -30.18 -32.32 -9.86
N ARG A 115 -28.84 -32.41 -9.94
CA ARG A 115 -27.93 -31.63 -9.10
C ARG A 115 -28.11 -30.12 -9.28
N LEU A 116 -28.29 -29.65 -10.52
CA LEU A 116 -28.60 -28.26 -10.80
C LEU A 116 -29.95 -27.85 -10.20
N SER A 117 -30.98 -28.70 -10.32
CA SER A 117 -32.31 -28.44 -9.77
C SER A 117 -32.28 -28.29 -8.24
N LEU A 118 -31.52 -29.15 -7.55
CA LEU A 118 -31.30 -29.07 -6.11
C LEU A 118 -30.56 -27.79 -5.72
N LYS A 119 -29.53 -27.41 -6.49
CA LYS A 119 -28.78 -26.18 -6.25
C LYS A 119 -29.63 -24.92 -6.45
N ILE A 120 -30.53 -24.94 -7.42
CA ILE A 120 -31.49 -23.85 -7.66
C ILE A 120 -32.49 -23.77 -6.48
N LYS A 121 -33.02 -24.90 -6.01
CA LYS A 121 -33.92 -24.96 -4.85
C LYS A 121 -33.24 -24.42 -3.58
N ASP A 122 -32.00 -24.80 -3.31
CA ASP A 122 -31.20 -24.27 -2.20
C ASP A 122 -31.00 -22.76 -2.29
N CYS A 123 -30.67 -22.24 -3.48
CA CYS A 123 -30.49 -20.82 -3.70
C CYS A 123 -31.81 -20.05 -3.51
N GLN A 124 -32.94 -20.62 -3.95
CA GLN A 124 -34.26 -20.03 -3.75
C GLN A 124 -34.67 -20.06 -2.28
N PHE A 125 -34.42 -21.16 -1.56
CA PHE A 125 -34.67 -21.28 -0.13
C PHE A 125 -33.84 -20.27 0.66
N LYS A 126 -32.55 -20.12 0.36
CA LYS A 126 -31.65 -19.12 0.97
C LYS A 126 -32.07 -17.67 0.70
N ARG A 127 -32.75 -17.41 -0.43
CA ARG A 127 -33.35 -16.09 -0.72
C ARG A 127 -34.64 -15.87 0.07
N LYS A 128 -35.50 -16.89 0.17
CA LYS A 128 -36.75 -16.84 0.95
C LYS A 128 -36.49 -16.68 2.45
N MET A 129 -35.44 -17.32 2.98
CA MET A 129 -35.04 -17.21 4.40
C MET A 129 -34.34 -15.89 4.75
N LYS A 130 -33.97 -15.06 3.76
CA LYS A 130 -33.28 -13.78 3.96
C LYS A 130 -34.22 -12.56 3.91
N GLU A 131 -35.51 -12.78 3.72
CA GLU A 131 -36.55 -11.75 3.90
C GLU A 131 -37.32 -12.04 5.19
N PRO A 132 -37.31 -11.10 6.15
CA PRO A 132 -38.56 -10.39 6.37
C PRO A 132 -38.38 -8.87 6.24
N ALA A 133 -39.34 -8.26 5.54
CA ALA A 133 -39.71 -6.85 5.59
C ALA A 133 -38.57 -5.83 5.40
N THR A 134 -38.34 -5.38 4.16
CA THR A 134 -38.33 -3.95 3.80
C THR A 134 -38.13 -3.79 2.30
N LYS A 135 -39.24 -3.76 1.56
CA LYS A 135 -39.27 -3.21 0.21
C LYS A 135 -39.18 -1.69 0.29
N THR A 136 -38.04 -1.09 -0.02
CA THR A 136 -38.01 0.26 -0.63
C THR A 136 -36.92 0.37 -1.69
N LYS A 137 -37.36 0.96 -2.80
CA LYS A 137 -36.68 1.19 -4.08
C LYS A 137 -35.28 1.79 -3.91
N LYS A 138 -34.25 1.17 -4.50
CA LYS A 138 -32.97 1.84 -4.77
C LYS A 138 -32.92 2.27 -6.24
N GLY A 139 -33.17 3.57 -6.41
CA GLY A 139 -33.02 4.28 -7.66
C GLY A 139 -31.56 4.46 -8.09
N LYS A 140 -31.47 4.83 -9.37
CA LYS A 140 -30.33 5.28 -10.17
C LYS A 140 -29.39 6.26 -9.44
N GLY A 141 -28.11 6.26 -9.86
CA GLY A 141 -27.20 7.39 -9.65
C GLY A 141 -25.77 7.00 -9.27
N LYS A 142 -24.97 6.51 -10.23
CA LYS A 142 -23.50 6.47 -10.14
C LYS A 142 -22.90 6.98 -11.45
N GLU A 143 -22.79 8.29 -11.54
CA GLU A 143 -21.94 9.05 -12.47
C GLU A 143 -21.88 10.43 -11.79
N SER A 144 -20.79 10.86 -11.18
CA SER A 144 -19.54 11.28 -11.81
C SER A 144 -18.48 11.50 -10.70
N ASP A 145 -17.24 11.05 -10.93
CA ASP A 145 -16.01 11.70 -10.41
C ASP A 145 -14.77 10.88 -10.80
N LYS A 146 -14.40 10.99 -12.08
CA LYS A 146 -13.07 10.66 -12.58
C LYS A 146 -12.66 11.67 -13.65
N LYS A 147 -12.16 12.82 -13.23
CA LYS A 147 -11.25 13.61 -14.04
C LYS A 147 -10.35 14.44 -13.13
N VAL A 148 -9.14 14.70 -13.62
CA VAL A 148 -8.06 15.47 -12.99
C VAL A 148 -7.14 14.67 -12.06
N LYS A 149 -6.28 13.86 -12.68
CA LYS A 149 -4.87 13.68 -12.26
C LYS A 149 -4.04 13.15 -13.43
N LYS A 150 -3.62 14.03 -14.33
CA LYS A 150 -2.41 13.82 -15.14
C LYS A 150 -1.95 15.14 -15.77
N LYS A 151 -0.79 15.61 -15.31
CA LYS A 151 0.25 16.41 -15.99
C LYS A 151 0.81 17.47 -15.03
N LYS A 152 1.94 17.13 -14.42
CA LYS A 152 3.18 17.92 -14.46
C LYS A 152 4.22 17.19 -13.60
N LYS A 153 5.01 16.37 -14.29
CA LYS A 153 6.38 16.05 -13.92
C LYS A 153 7.26 16.83 -14.90
N ASP A 154 8.44 17.17 -14.43
CA ASP A 154 9.59 17.74 -15.17
C ASP A 154 9.69 19.27 -15.13
N LYS A 155 10.44 19.79 -14.16
CA LYS A 155 11.87 20.10 -14.33
C LYS A 155 12.45 20.67 -13.03
N GLU A 156 13.43 19.96 -12.49
CA GLU A 156 14.36 20.45 -11.48
C GLU A 156 15.44 21.31 -12.14
N GLY A 157 15.94 22.29 -11.39
CA GLY A 157 17.23 22.92 -11.62
C GLY A 157 17.25 24.40 -11.21
N LYS A 158 17.68 24.69 -9.98
CA LYS A 158 18.93 25.44 -9.67
C LYS A 158 19.04 25.70 -8.17
N VAL A 159 20.29 25.73 -7.71
CA VAL A 159 20.78 25.66 -6.33
C VAL A 159 21.10 27.07 -5.81
N GLU A 160 21.27 27.19 -4.49
CA GLU A 160 21.96 28.25 -3.72
C GLU A 160 21.07 29.48 -3.39
N ASP A 161 21.10 30.11 -2.22
CA ASP A 161 22.00 30.03 -1.07
C ASP A 161 21.35 30.71 0.15
N ARG A 162 21.74 30.22 1.35
CA ARG A 162 22.01 30.97 2.60
C ARG A 162 20.92 31.69 3.44
N LYS A 163 21.09 31.42 4.74
CA LYS A 163 21.01 32.28 5.94
C LYS A 163 19.64 32.47 6.62
N SER A 164 19.53 31.72 7.71
CA SER A 164 19.07 32.15 9.04
C SER A 164 18.86 33.66 9.23
N ILE A 165 17.64 34.06 9.56
CA ILE A 165 17.40 34.97 10.68
C ILE A 165 16.03 34.66 11.30
N SER A 166 16.06 34.35 12.58
CA SER A 166 14.91 34.39 13.48
C SER A 166 14.55 35.85 13.72
N GLN A 167 13.30 36.25 13.49
CA GLN A 167 12.61 37.20 14.37
C GLN A 167 11.13 37.28 14.04
N THR A 168 10.36 37.14 15.12
CA THR A 168 8.96 37.42 15.28
C THR A 168 8.66 38.89 14.98
N LEU A 169 7.98 39.20 13.88
CA LEU A 169 7.16 40.40 13.76
C LEU A 169 6.00 40.09 12.79
N LYS A 170 4.77 40.38 13.22
CA LYS A 170 3.58 40.38 12.34
C LYS A 170 3.86 41.36 11.19
N PRO A 171 3.57 41.03 9.92
CA PRO A 171 3.72 42.02 8.86
C PRO A 171 2.65 43.11 9.01
N PRO A 172 3.01 44.40 8.88
CA PRO A 172 2.04 45.48 8.75
C PRO A 172 1.27 45.32 7.44
N LYS A 173 -0.01 45.71 7.44
CA LYS A 173 -0.81 45.86 6.23
C LYS A 173 -0.19 47.01 5.43
N THR A 174 0.51 46.69 4.35
CA THR A 174 0.89 47.68 3.34
C THR A 174 -0.22 47.73 2.30
N GLU A 175 -1.06 48.76 2.38
CA GLU A 175 -1.85 49.20 1.25
C GLU A 175 -0.87 49.76 0.21
N THR A 176 -0.89 49.20 -1.00
CA THR A 176 -0.11 49.71 -2.13
C THR A 176 -1.10 50.44 -3.03
N GLU A 177 -1.04 51.77 -3.07
CA GLU A 177 -1.89 52.65 -3.89
C GLU A 177 -1.56 52.59 -5.40
N SER A 178 -0.99 51.49 -5.90
CA SER A 178 -0.43 51.49 -7.25
C SER A 178 -0.41 50.10 -7.89
N GLY A 179 -1.59 49.46 -8.00
CA GLY A 179 -1.88 48.49 -9.08
C GLY A 179 -0.90 47.34 -9.35
N GLN A 180 0.02 47.02 -8.43
CA GLN A 180 1.07 46.03 -8.63
C GLN A 180 0.70 44.72 -7.93
N VAL A 181 0.40 43.70 -8.72
CA VAL A 181 -0.09 42.40 -8.25
C VAL A 181 1.05 41.61 -7.60
N LEU A 182 1.04 41.46 -6.27
CA LEU A 182 1.96 40.58 -5.54
C LEU A 182 1.58 39.10 -5.74
N PHE A 183 2.39 38.38 -6.51
CA PHE A 183 2.19 36.99 -6.95
C PHE A 183 2.14 35.92 -5.82
N ASN A 184 2.33 36.29 -4.55
CA ASN A 184 2.36 35.32 -3.44
C ASN A 184 1.11 35.31 -2.54
N LYS A 185 0.06 36.07 -2.89
CA LYS A 185 -1.24 35.96 -2.21
C LYS A 185 -2.41 36.35 -3.11
N PHE A 186 -2.81 35.44 -3.99
CA PHE A 186 -4.15 35.51 -4.60
C PHE A 186 -5.19 35.21 -3.51
N GLU A 187 -5.92 36.24 -3.07
CA GLU A 187 -7.16 36.07 -2.33
C GLU A 187 -8.33 36.23 -3.31
N PHE A 188 -8.96 35.12 -3.67
CA PHE A 188 -10.23 35.15 -4.41
C PHE A 188 -11.33 35.68 -3.48
N ARG A 189 -11.55 37.00 -3.52
CA ARG A 189 -12.69 37.67 -2.91
C ARG A 189 -13.91 37.41 -3.80
N ASN A 190 -14.67 36.34 -3.53
CA ASN A 190 -16.00 36.17 -4.12
C ASN A 190 -16.89 37.34 -3.67
N LEU A 191 -17.11 38.31 -4.55
CA LEU A 191 -17.89 39.51 -4.27
C LEU A 191 -19.42 39.25 -4.25
N GLU A 192 -19.88 38.13 -4.81
CA GLU A 192 -21.31 37.74 -4.83
C GLU A 192 -21.85 37.09 -3.53
N SER A 193 -21.04 36.78 -2.51
CA SER A 193 -21.50 35.94 -1.38
C SER A 193 -21.74 36.67 -0.06
N SER A 194 -21.76 38.01 -0.04
CA SER A 194 -21.79 38.79 1.21
C SER A 194 -23.13 38.79 1.96
N ASN A 195 -24.22 38.26 1.39
CA ASN A 195 -25.54 38.27 2.04
C ASN A 195 -26.09 36.90 2.47
N GLU A 196 -25.28 35.84 2.42
CA GLU A 196 -25.63 34.53 2.97
C GLU A 196 -25.07 34.39 4.39
N PRO A 197 -25.88 34.07 5.42
CA PRO A 197 -25.37 33.85 6.77
C PRO A 197 -24.36 32.70 6.73
N ARG A 198 -23.07 33.04 6.88
CA ARG A 198 -21.96 32.07 6.97
C ARG A 198 -22.40 30.88 7.79
N GLN A 199 -22.59 29.73 7.13
CA GLN A 199 -22.96 28.48 7.80
C GLN A 199 -22.02 28.31 8.99
N LYS A 200 -22.57 28.38 10.21
CA LYS A 200 -21.79 28.30 11.46
C LYS A 200 -20.88 27.08 11.34
N LYS A 201 -19.57 27.29 11.44
CA LYS A 201 -18.56 26.22 11.32
C LYS A 201 -19.01 25.06 12.21
N LYS A 202 -19.22 23.88 11.61
CA LYS A 202 -19.62 22.67 12.35
C LYS A 202 -18.67 22.50 13.53
N ARG A 203 -19.22 22.42 14.76
CA ARG A 203 -18.41 22.27 15.98
C ARG A 203 -17.48 21.07 15.81
N LYS A 204 -16.21 21.22 16.19
CA LYS A 204 -15.25 20.11 16.14
C LYS A 204 -15.78 18.97 17.00
N LYS A 205 -15.65 17.74 16.49
CA LYS A 205 -15.98 16.53 17.27
C LYS A 205 -15.07 16.47 18.50
N GLU A 206 -15.63 15.98 19.60
CA GLU A 206 -14.93 15.87 20.88
C GLU A 206 -13.74 14.91 20.77
N SER A 207 -12.66 15.22 21.51
CA SER A 207 -11.48 14.36 21.57
C SER A 207 -11.80 13.04 22.27
N THR A 208 -11.07 11.97 21.95
CA THR A 208 -11.19 10.66 22.61
C THR A 208 -10.94 10.74 24.13
N GLU A 209 -10.04 11.62 24.55
CA GLU A 209 -9.77 11.92 25.97
C GLU A 209 -10.95 12.61 26.64
N GLN A 210 -11.60 13.56 25.96
CA GLN A 210 -12.79 14.24 26.48
C GLN A 210 -13.98 13.29 26.59
N LEU A 211 -14.14 12.40 25.61
CA LEU A 211 -15.16 11.33 25.67
C LEU A 211 -14.91 10.39 26.86
N LEU A 212 -13.64 10.07 27.15
CA LEU A 212 -13.29 9.25 28.31
C LEU A 212 -13.67 9.92 29.63
N VAL A 213 -13.36 11.22 29.77
CA VAL A 213 -13.72 12.00 30.97
C VAL A 213 -15.24 11.99 31.15
N LYS A 214 -16.00 12.27 30.10
CA LYS A 214 -17.48 12.24 30.13
C LYS A 214 -18.07 10.85 30.39
N ALA A 215 -17.40 9.79 29.93
CA ALA A 215 -17.80 8.42 30.23
C ALA A 215 -17.65 8.13 31.73
N LYS A 216 -16.47 8.43 32.29
CA LYS A 216 -16.16 8.25 33.71
C LYS A 216 -17.06 9.09 34.61
N GLU A 217 -17.35 10.34 34.24
CA GLU A 217 -18.28 11.19 34.99
C GLU A 217 -19.71 10.63 35.00
N ARG A 218 -20.16 10.03 33.89
CA ARG A 218 -21.48 9.36 33.86
C ARG A 218 -21.49 8.09 34.70
N GLU A 219 -20.43 7.29 34.63
CA GLU A 219 -20.28 6.08 35.46
C GLU A 219 -20.28 6.43 36.95
N ARG A 220 -19.56 7.49 37.36
CA ARG A 220 -19.56 8.01 38.74
C ARG A 220 -20.95 8.44 39.17
N LYS A 221 -21.61 9.31 38.40
CA LYS A 221 -22.98 9.77 38.70
C LYS A 221 -23.98 8.62 38.83
N LEU A 222 -23.81 7.57 38.03
CA LEU A 222 -24.64 6.37 38.14
C LEU A 222 -24.33 5.56 39.40
N CYS A 223 -23.06 5.45 39.80
CA CYS A 223 -22.64 4.79 41.03
C CYS A 223 -23.18 5.54 42.25
N ASP A 224 -22.92 6.85 42.33
CA ASP A 224 -23.34 7.73 43.43
C ASP A 224 -24.86 7.64 43.64
N LEU A 225 -25.65 7.69 42.56
CA LEU A 225 -27.10 7.61 42.64
C LEU A 225 -27.61 6.21 42.99
N THR A 226 -26.92 5.15 42.59
CA THR A 226 -27.27 3.79 43.02
C THR A 226 -26.93 3.52 44.47
N GLU A 227 -25.91 4.19 45.01
CA GLU A 227 -25.51 4.11 46.41
C GLU A 227 -26.48 4.87 47.32
N THR A 228 -26.94 6.05 46.92
CA THR A 228 -27.96 6.80 47.69
C THR A 228 -29.35 6.19 47.56
N ASP A 229 -29.79 5.90 46.32
CA ASP A 229 -31.16 5.48 46.01
C ASP A 229 -31.18 4.42 44.89
N PRO A 230 -31.30 3.12 45.23
CA PRO A 230 -31.21 2.04 44.23
C PRO A 230 -32.32 2.11 43.16
N GLU A 231 -33.51 2.61 43.51
CA GLU A 231 -34.64 2.77 42.57
C GLU A 231 -34.38 3.86 41.54
N LYS A 232 -33.98 5.05 41.98
CA LYS A 232 -33.62 6.17 41.08
C LYS A 232 -32.43 5.80 40.19
N GLY A 233 -31.47 5.04 40.73
CA GLY A 233 -30.36 4.48 39.95
C GLY A 233 -30.83 3.57 38.81
N LYS A 234 -31.81 2.68 39.06
CA LYS A 234 -32.41 1.82 38.03
C LYS A 234 -33.14 2.65 36.96
N GLU A 235 -33.98 3.60 37.37
CA GLU A 235 -34.68 4.48 36.43
C GLU A 235 -33.71 5.27 35.52
N LEU A 236 -32.63 5.80 36.08
CA LEU A 236 -31.65 6.54 35.30
C LEU A 236 -30.89 5.65 34.32
N LYS A 237 -30.55 4.41 34.72
CA LYS A 237 -29.98 3.41 33.82
C LYS A 237 -30.93 3.12 32.66
N GLU A 238 -32.22 2.98 32.92
CA GLU A 238 -33.25 2.78 31.89
C GLU A 238 -33.38 3.99 30.97
N LYS A 239 -33.48 5.20 31.52
CA LYS A 239 -33.54 6.45 30.75
C LYS A 239 -32.32 6.60 29.83
N ILE A 240 -31.12 6.25 30.31
CA ILE A 240 -29.89 6.26 29.49
C ILE A 240 -29.97 5.20 28.39
N LYS A 241 -30.39 3.97 28.70
CA LYS A 241 -30.54 2.90 27.70
C LYS A 241 -31.53 3.29 26.59
N TRP A 242 -32.68 3.85 26.94
CA TRP A 242 -33.67 4.33 25.98
C TRP A 242 -33.16 5.48 25.14
N ARG A 243 -32.45 6.45 25.76
CA ARG A 243 -31.80 7.54 25.02
C ARG A 243 -30.78 7.01 24.02
N GLN A 244 -29.94 6.07 24.44
CA GLN A 244 -28.95 5.43 23.57
C GLN A 244 -29.64 4.69 22.41
N ALA A 245 -30.72 3.96 22.68
CA ALA A 245 -31.51 3.29 21.64
C ALA A 245 -32.09 4.28 20.63
N MET A 246 -32.65 5.41 21.09
CA MET A 246 -33.15 6.48 20.22
C MET A 246 -32.04 7.12 19.37
N MET A 247 -30.91 7.49 19.98
CA MET A 247 -29.77 8.07 19.25
C MET A 247 -29.20 7.09 18.22
N LYS A 248 -29.17 5.79 18.56
CA LYS A 248 -28.75 4.72 17.65
C LYS A 248 -29.73 4.54 16.49
N ALA A 249 -31.04 4.63 16.74
CA ALA A 249 -32.07 4.61 15.71
C ALA A 249 -31.99 5.84 14.77
N GLN A 250 -31.64 7.01 15.32
CA GLN A 250 -31.31 8.21 14.53
C GLN A 250 -30.03 8.04 13.68
N GLY A 251 -29.23 7.00 13.94
CA GLY A 251 -27.98 6.71 13.24
C GLY A 251 -26.73 7.34 13.88
N VAL A 252 -26.86 7.96 15.06
CA VAL A 252 -25.72 8.53 15.80
C VAL A 252 -24.99 7.42 16.56
N LYS A 253 -23.70 7.23 16.25
CA LYS A 253 -22.83 6.26 16.92
C LYS A 253 -22.20 6.86 18.18
N GLU A 254 -22.89 6.74 19.31
CA GLU A 254 -22.39 7.23 20.60
C GLU A 254 -21.26 6.32 21.12
N LYS A 255 -20.17 6.91 21.62
CA LYS A 255 -19.02 6.18 22.19
C LYS A 255 -18.96 6.46 23.70
N THR A 256 -19.60 5.62 24.48
CA THR A 256 -19.78 5.84 25.92
C THR A 256 -18.93 4.93 26.80
N ASP A 257 -18.40 3.83 26.27
CA ASP A 257 -17.72 2.81 27.08
C ASP A 257 -16.31 3.26 27.49
N SER A 258 -16.10 3.47 28.78
CA SER A 258 -14.83 3.95 29.35
C SER A 258 -13.65 3.03 28.98
N GLN A 259 -13.80 1.72 29.18
CA GLN A 259 -12.75 0.74 28.87
C GLN A 259 -12.36 0.71 27.38
N LEU A 260 -13.33 0.85 26.48
CA LEU A 260 -13.06 0.86 25.04
C LEU A 260 -12.34 2.15 24.63
N LEU A 261 -12.73 3.29 25.20
CA LEU A 261 -12.06 4.57 24.99
C LEU A 261 -10.60 4.52 25.47
N GLU A 262 -10.31 3.92 26.62
CA GLU A 262 -8.92 3.71 27.08
C GLU A 262 -8.12 2.83 26.11
N LYS A 263 -8.72 1.74 25.61
CA LYS A 263 -8.09 0.88 24.59
C LYS A 263 -7.81 1.66 23.30
N THR A 264 -8.71 2.55 22.88
CA THR A 264 -8.47 3.41 21.71
C THR A 264 -7.31 4.37 21.93
N LEU A 265 -7.24 5.03 23.09
CA LEU A 265 -6.12 5.91 23.44
C LEU A 265 -4.79 5.15 23.46
N LYS A 266 -4.75 3.94 24.02
CA LYS A 266 -3.55 3.09 24.00
C LYS A 266 -3.11 2.74 22.58
N LYS A 267 -4.06 2.44 21.68
CA LYS A 267 -3.77 2.18 20.25
C LYS A 267 -3.24 3.43 19.55
N GLU A 268 -3.84 4.59 19.79
CA GLU A 268 -3.39 5.87 19.23
C GLU A 268 -1.97 6.23 19.69
N LYS A 269 -1.67 6.06 20.98
CA LYS A 269 -0.32 6.24 21.53
C LYS A 269 0.70 5.33 20.85
N LYS A 270 0.42 4.03 20.77
CA LYS A 270 1.29 3.06 20.06
C LYS A 270 1.52 3.41 18.58
N LEU A 271 0.49 3.90 17.90
CA LEU A 271 0.63 4.35 16.50
C LEU A 271 1.53 5.58 16.38
N LYS A 272 1.37 6.55 17.29
CA LYS A 272 2.24 7.74 17.35
C LYS A 272 3.68 7.37 17.65
N GLU A 273 3.93 6.47 18.60
CA GLU A 273 5.28 5.95 18.91
C GLU A 273 5.92 5.26 17.70
N LYS A 274 5.17 4.38 17.01
CA LYS A 274 5.66 3.73 15.77
C LYS A 274 6.02 4.76 14.70
N SER A 275 5.18 5.78 14.52
CA SER A 275 5.45 6.87 13.57
C SER A 275 6.67 7.68 13.98
N GLN A 276 6.83 7.97 15.26
CA GLN A 276 7.95 8.70 15.81
C GLN A 276 9.27 7.93 15.65
N LYS A 277 9.29 6.62 15.95
CA LYS A 277 10.46 5.76 15.75
C LYS A 277 10.90 5.75 14.27
N LYS A 278 9.95 5.53 13.36
CA LYS A 278 10.21 5.58 11.91
C LYS A 278 10.72 6.94 11.45
N TRP A 279 10.24 8.04 12.04
CA TRP A 279 10.73 9.37 11.71
C TRP A 279 12.18 9.56 12.20
N LYS A 280 12.48 9.14 13.43
CA LYS A 280 13.84 9.19 13.99
C LYS A 280 14.83 8.40 13.13
N GLU A 281 14.49 7.17 12.76
CA GLU A 281 15.27 6.31 11.86
C GLU A 281 15.53 6.96 10.49
N ARG A 282 14.52 7.65 9.93
CA ARG A 282 14.70 8.43 8.68
C ARG A 282 15.64 9.61 8.84
N LEU A 283 15.56 10.34 9.95
CA LEU A 283 16.48 11.45 10.23
C LEU A 283 17.91 10.95 10.42
N GLU A 284 18.08 9.84 11.12
CA GLU A 284 19.38 9.22 11.38
C GLU A 284 20.02 8.70 10.10
N SER A 285 19.30 7.90 9.30
CA SER A 285 19.78 7.47 7.99
C SER A 285 20.12 8.64 7.06
N GLN A 286 19.35 9.74 7.09
CA GLN A 286 19.69 10.95 6.36
C GLN A 286 20.98 11.61 6.87
N LYS A 287 21.18 11.67 8.20
CA LYS A 287 22.42 12.17 8.81
C LYS A 287 23.61 11.32 8.43
N GLU A 288 23.51 10.00 8.55
CA GLU A 288 24.57 9.07 8.14
C GLU A 288 24.96 9.25 6.67
N VAL A 289 23.98 9.37 5.77
CA VAL A 289 24.25 9.59 4.34
C VAL A 289 24.98 10.92 4.13
N LYS A 290 24.61 11.97 4.86
CA LYS A 290 25.31 13.27 4.82
C LYS A 290 26.73 13.14 5.34
N GLU A 291 26.93 12.50 6.48
CA GLU A 291 28.25 12.28 7.10
C GLU A 291 29.15 11.43 6.22
N LYS A 292 28.64 10.31 5.67
CA LYS A 292 29.37 9.46 4.72
C LYS A 292 29.85 10.25 3.49
N LYS A 293 28.99 11.14 2.95
CA LYS A 293 29.38 12.02 1.83
C LYS A 293 30.44 13.05 2.24
N GLN A 294 30.30 13.67 3.41
CA GLN A 294 31.27 14.63 3.94
C GLN A 294 32.62 13.97 4.23
N ALA A 295 32.62 12.78 4.85
CA ALA A 295 33.83 12.00 5.13
C ALA A 295 34.55 11.61 3.83
N LYS A 296 33.84 11.18 2.79
CA LYS A 296 34.42 10.94 1.45
C LYS A 296 35.08 12.20 0.88
N ARG A 297 34.39 13.34 0.96
CA ARG A 297 34.95 14.63 0.51
C ARG A 297 36.22 15.00 1.29
N GLN A 298 36.22 14.83 2.61
CA GLN A 298 37.39 15.08 3.45
C GLN A 298 38.56 14.17 3.09
N LYS A 299 38.31 12.87 2.84
CA LYS A 299 39.34 11.93 2.37
C LYS A 299 39.96 12.39 1.05
N HIS A 300 39.15 12.70 0.04
CA HIS A 300 39.66 13.20 -1.25
C HIS A 300 40.42 14.53 -1.12
N ILE A 301 39.99 15.43 -0.23
CA ILE A 301 40.72 16.68 0.05
C ILE A 301 42.08 16.37 0.68
N LYS A 302 42.14 15.48 1.67
CA LYS A 302 43.40 15.05 2.30
C LYS A 302 44.34 14.42 1.29
N GLU A 303 43.86 13.46 0.50
CA GLU A 303 44.62 12.84 -0.60
C GLU A 303 45.18 13.89 -1.57
N ARG A 304 44.39 14.91 -1.94
CA ARG A 304 44.85 16.01 -2.80
C ARG A 304 45.92 16.88 -2.14
N ILE A 305 45.80 17.14 -0.83
CA ILE A 305 46.81 17.88 -0.06
C ILE A 305 48.10 17.06 0.04
N ASP A 306 48.01 15.78 0.38
CA ASP A 306 49.16 14.89 0.53
C ASP A 306 49.88 14.68 -0.80
N ALA A 307 49.14 14.54 -1.91
CA ALA A 307 49.70 14.51 -3.25
C ALA A 307 50.42 15.83 -3.61
N LYS A 308 49.89 16.98 -3.21
CA LYS A 308 50.58 18.28 -3.38
C LYS A 308 51.85 18.35 -2.54
N LYS A 309 51.81 17.91 -1.27
CA LYS A 309 52.99 17.84 -0.39
C LYS A 309 54.06 16.91 -0.97
N ALA A 310 53.69 15.72 -1.44
CA ALA A 310 54.60 14.77 -2.08
C ALA A 310 55.22 15.31 -3.38
N LYS A 311 54.46 16.07 -4.19
CA LYS A 311 55.01 16.75 -5.37
C LYS A 311 56.02 17.85 -4.98
N ASN A 312 55.72 18.62 -3.93
CA ASN A 312 56.63 19.64 -3.42
C ASN A 312 57.91 19.05 -2.80
N SER A 313 57.82 17.95 -2.05
CA SER A 313 59.00 17.27 -1.52
C SER A 313 59.87 16.66 -2.63
N LYS A 314 59.27 16.08 -3.68
CA LYS A 314 60.00 15.59 -4.87
C LYS A 314 60.74 16.72 -5.61
N LYS A 315 60.17 17.92 -5.69
CA LYS A 315 60.87 19.11 -6.26
C LYS A 315 62.02 19.61 -5.38
N LYS A 316 61.96 19.41 -4.06
CA LYS A 316 63.02 19.79 -3.11
C LYS A 316 64.11 18.72 -2.91
N ARG A 317 64.00 17.55 -3.55
CA ARG A 317 65.11 16.57 -3.56
C ARG A 317 66.30 17.20 -4.29
N PRO A 318 67.51 17.25 -3.70
CA PRO A 318 68.66 17.86 -4.35
C PRO A 318 68.96 17.11 -5.65
N LYS A 319 68.94 17.81 -6.78
CA LYS A 319 69.53 17.35 -8.05
C LYS A 319 71.05 17.34 -7.88
N GLY A 320 71.59 16.37 -7.16
CA GLY A 320 73.00 16.43 -6.78
C GLY A 320 73.46 15.30 -5.89
N MET A 321 73.30 14.06 -6.33
CA MET A 321 74.22 12.99 -5.94
C MET A 321 74.57 12.23 -7.22
N LYS A 322 75.42 12.85 -8.06
CA LYS A 322 76.21 12.10 -9.03
C LYS A 322 77.07 11.15 -8.20
N LYS A 323 76.81 9.85 -8.35
CA LYS A 323 77.65 8.76 -7.82
C LYS A 323 79.08 9.03 -8.28
N VAL A 324 79.96 9.45 -7.39
CA VAL A 324 81.41 9.44 -7.65
C VAL A 324 81.78 7.97 -7.69
N VAL A 325 81.93 7.45 -8.91
CA VAL A 325 82.55 6.15 -9.15
C VAL A 325 84.04 6.35 -8.88
N LEU A 326 84.50 5.92 -7.71
CA LEU A 326 85.91 5.71 -7.43
C LEU A 326 86.42 4.70 -8.46
N ARG A 327 87.29 5.15 -9.36
CA ARG A 327 87.95 4.33 -10.38
C ARG A 327 89.45 4.36 -10.06
N SER A 328 89.92 3.18 -9.66
CA SER A 328 91.31 2.70 -9.46
C SER A 328 92.28 3.54 -8.65
#